data_AF-A0A917G2A6-F1
#
_entry.id   AF-A0A917G2A6-F1
#
_cell.length_a   1.000
_cell.length_b   1.000
_cell.length_c   1.000
_cell.angle_alpha   90.00
_cell.angle_beta   90.00
_cell.angle_gamma   90.00
#
_symmetry.space_group_name_H-M   'P 1'
#
loop_
_entity.id
_entity.type
_entity.pdbx_description
1 polymer ?
#
loop_
_entity_poly.entity_id
_entity_poly.type
_entity_poly.pdbx_seq_one_letter_code
_entity_poly.pdbx_strand_id
1 'polypeptide(L)'
;MIDGADRAVVLGVCGMSATDERSVRRVDRFEQVADGSFVWTRTSSGEFFLGRISGPLFEDHGLEALASELTYARTCRWTAEPVPEAEVPPATLRTFARGGRNFQQTHDDSVGAQSADVWRRRGR
;
A
#
# COMPACT_ATOMS: atom_id res chain seq x y z
N MET A 1 5.15 16.95 -9.44
CA MET A 1 5.05 16.29 -8.12
C MET A 1 4.85 14.82 -8.39
N ILE A 2 5.69 13.94 -7.84
CA ILE A 2 5.52 12.49 -7.97
C ILE A 2 4.34 12.10 -7.08
N ASP A 3 3.39 11.34 -7.61
CA ASP A 3 2.25 10.82 -6.86
C ASP A 3 2.70 9.93 -5.69
N GLY A 4 1.90 9.87 -4.63
CA GLY A 4 2.23 9.11 -3.43
C GLY A 4 2.48 7.63 -3.68
N ALA A 5 1.69 7.01 -4.56
CA ALA A 5 1.86 5.59 -4.89
C ALA A 5 3.15 5.35 -5.67
N ASP A 6 3.45 6.21 -6.66
CA ASP A 6 4.68 6.15 -7.43
C ASP A 6 5.92 6.29 -6.51
N ARG A 7 5.90 7.27 -5.60
CA ARG A 7 6.99 7.47 -4.64
C ARG A 7 7.13 6.30 -3.68
N ALA A 8 6.01 5.77 -3.17
CA ALA A 8 6.00 4.64 -2.24
C ALA A 8 6.67 3.40 -2.84
N VAL A 9 6.40 3.10 -4.12
CA VAL A 9 7.04 2.00 -4.84
C VAL A 9 8.54 2.23 -4.97
N VAL A 10 8.97 3.42 -5.40
CA VAL A 10 10.40 3.75 -5.58
C VAL A 10 11.19 3.66 -4.27
N LEU A 11 10.62 4.15 -3.16
CA LEU A 11 11.30 4.20 -1.87
C LEU A 11 11.21 2.89 -1.07
N GLY A 12 10.41 1.91 -1.50
CA GLY A 12 10.20 0.70 -0.73
C GLY A 12 9.46 0.95 0.58
N VAL A 13 8.44 1.81 0.54
CA VAL A 13 7.60 2.15 1.70
C VAL A 13 6.13 2.03 1.33
N CYS A 14 5.27 1.91 2.33
CA CYS A 14 3.83 2.18 2.21
C CYS A 14 3.42 3.10 3.36
N GLY A 15 2.42 3.96 3.15
CA GLY A 15 2.07 4.92 4.17
C GLY A 15 0.83 5.72 3.86
N MET A 16 0.61 6.72 4.71
CA MET A 16 -0.49 7.67 4.60
C MET A 16 -0.17 8.94 5.37
N SER A 17 -0.93 10.00 5.10
CA SER A 17 -0.96 11.20 5.92
C SER A 17 -2.15 11.17 6.88
N ALA A 18 -2.05 11.95 7.94
CA ALA A 18 -3.15 12.21 8.85
C ALA A 18 -3.24 13.70 9.16
N THR A 19 -4.43 14.26 8.99
CA THR A 19 -4.73 15.69 9.20
C THR A 19 -5.93 15.91 10.12
N ASP A 20 -6.65 14.84 10.48
CA ASP A 20 -7.82 14.84 11.35
C ASP A 20 -7.78 13.66 12.33
N GLU A 21 -8.57 13.71 13.40
CA GLU A 21 -8.61 12.62 14.39
C GLU A 21 -8.96 11.26 13.78
N ARG A 22 -9.77 11.24 12.71
CA ARG A 22 -10.19 10.01 12.04
C ARG A 22 -9.03 9.34 11.30
N SER A 23 -8.14 10.13 10.71
CA SER A 23 -6.93 9.67 10.04
C SER A 23 -5.85 9.27 11.03
N VAL A 24 -5.74 9.94 12.18
CA VAL A 24 -4.86 9.49 13.28
C VAL A 24 -5.24 8.09 13.75
N ARG A 25 -6.52 7.80 13.97
CA ARG A 25 -6.99 6.42 14.31
C ARG A 25 -6.74 5.39 13.19
N ARG A 26 -6.51 5.83 11.95
CA ARG A 26 -6.08 4.93 10.88
C ARG A 26 -4.58 4.65 10.96
N VAL A 27 -3.78 5.65 11.33
CA VAL A 27 -2.35 5.49 11.60
C VAL A 27 -2.13 4.51 12.77
N ASP A 28 -2.88 4.64 13.87
CA ASP A 28 -2.78 3.70 14.99
C ASP A 28 -3.05 2.26 14.53
N ARG A 29 -4.08 2.06 13.70
CA ARG A 29 -4.39 0.73 13.15
C ARG A 29 -3.33 0.24 12.15
N PHE A 30 -2.72 1.15 11.41
CA PHE A 30 -1.65 0.84 10.47
C PHE A 30 -0.38 0.37 11.19
N GLU A 31 -0.04 1.00 12.31
CA GLU A 31 1.05 0.58 13.19
C GLU A 31 0.84 -0.86 13.67
N GLN A 32 -0.39 -1.22 14.05
CA GLN A 32 -0.74 -2.55 14.56
C GLN A 32 -0.82 -3.64 13.48
N VAL A 33 -0.64 -3.32 12.20
CA VAL A 33 -0.60 -4.35 11.15
C VAL A 33 0.60 -5.26 11.35
N ALA A 34 0.35 -6.57 11.37
CA ALA A 34 1.42 -7.54 11.51
C ALA A 34 2.43 -7.44 10.37
N ASP A 35 3.71 -7.57 10.71
CA ASP A 35 4.78 -7.76 9.74
C ASP A 35 4.47 -8.96 8.83
N GLY A 36 4.80 -8.81 7.56
CA GLY A 36 4.49 -9.81 6.54
C GLY A 36 3.11 -9.65 5.90
N SER A 37 2.26 -8.72 6.38
CA SER A 37 0.96 -8.42 5.77
C SER A 37 1.09 -7.87 4.35
N PHE A 38 0.09 -8.17 3.52
CA PHE A 38 0.04 -7.73 2.13
C PHE A 38 -0.61 -6.34 2.01
N VAL A 39 -0.07 -5.53 1.11
CA VAL A 39 -0.64 -4.25 0.71
C VAL A 39 -0.63 -4.15 -0.81
N TRP A 40 -1.69 -3.57 -1.38
CA TRP A 40 -1.76 -3.29 -2.81
C TRP A 40 -1.72 -1.79 -3.02
N THR A 41 -1.05 -1.36 -4.08
CA THR A 41 -1.10 0.02 -4.57
C THR A 41 -1.35 0.05 -6.07
N ARG A 42 -1.86 1.19 -6.54
CA ARG A 42 -2.02 1.52 -7.96
C ARG A 42 -1.35 2.86 -8.21
N THR A 43 -0.35 2.90 -9.08
CA THR A 43 0.37 4.13 -9.44
C THR A 43 -0.52 5.08 -10.23
N SER A 44 -0.06 6.32 -10.44
CA SER A 44 -0.74 7.30 -11.27
C SER A 44 -0.83 6.89 -12.75
N SER A 45 0.12 6.07 -13.24
CA SER A 45 0.08 5.41 -14.56
C SER A 45 -0.94 4.26 -14.64
N GLY A 46 -1.49 3.84 -13.50
CA GLY A 46 -2.49 2.78 -13.40
C GLY A 46 -1.92 1.38 -13.18
N GLU A 47 -0.62 1.25 -12.95
CA GLU A 47 0.08 -0.01 -12.70
C GLU A 47 -0.16 -0.50 -11.27
N PHE A 48 -0.34 -1.81 -11.10
CA PHE A 48 -0.56 -2.40 -9.78
C PHE A 48 0.71 -2.98 -9.20
N PHE A 49 0.95 -2.75 -7.93
CA PHE A 49 2.04 -3.39 -7.18
C PHE A 49 1.49 -4.08 -5.94
N LEU A 50 2.02 -5.26 -5.67
CA LEU A 50 1.79 -5.98 -4.42
C LEU A 50 3.01 -5.79 -3.54
N GLY A 51 2.77 -5.51 -2.26
CA GLY A 51 3.80 -5.23 -1.27
C GLY A 51 3.67 -6.09 -0.03
N ARG A 52 4.78 -6.26 0.69
CA ARG A 52 4.84 -6.92 1.99
C ARG A 52 5.39 -5.95 3.03
N ILE A 53 4.56 -5.61 4.01
CA ILE A 53 4.87 -4.63 5.06
C ILE A 53 5.85 -5.26 6.06
N SER A 54 6.81 -4.47 6.54
CA SER A 54 7.77 -4.89 7.57
C SER A 54 8.24 -3.72 8.42
N GLY A 55 8.66 -4.02 9.65
CA GLY A 55 9.30 -3.05 10.52
C GLY A 55 8.31 -2.05 11.14
N PRO A 56 8.80 -1.20 12.05
CA PRO A 56 7.97 -0.26 12.78
C PRO A 56 7.44 0.87 11.88
N LEU A 57 6.40 1.55 12.35
CA LEU A 57 5.98 2.85 11.82
C LEU A 57 7.08 3.88 12.08
N PHE A 58 7.33 4.74 11.10
CA PHE A 58 8.15 5.92 11.25
C PHE A 58 7.44 7.13 10.63
N GLU A 59 7.85 8.31 11.07
CA GLU A 59 7.36 9.58 10.55
C GLU A 59 8.41 10.23 9.64
N ASP A 60 7.98 10.74 8.51
CA ASP A 60 8.79 11.54 7.59
C ASP A 60 8.10 12.90 7.35
N HIS A 61 8.68 13.95 7.94
CA HIS A 61 8.22 15.33 7.82
C HIS A 61 8.97 16.11 6.73
N GLY A 62 9.76 15.43 5.89
CA GLY A 62 10.42 16.04 4.74
C GLY A 62 9.41 16.59 3.74
N LEU A 63 9.79 17.66 3.03
CA LEU A 63 8.92 18.33 2.05
C LEU A 63 8.34 17.36 1.01
N GLU A 64 9.13 16.38 0.58
CA GLU A 64 8.69 15.39 -0.40
C GLU A 64 7.68 14.38 0.19
N ALA A 65 7.82 13.99 1.46
CA ALA A 65 6.87 13.11 2.13
C ALA A 65 5.53 13.82 2.38
N LEU A 66 5.59 15.10 2.78
CA LEU A 66 4.40 15.96 2.90
C LEU A 66 3.69 16.13 1.55
N ALA A 67 4.45 16.41 0.49
CA ALA A 67 3.94 16.58 -0.86
C ALA A 67 3.28 15.33 -1.45
N SER A 68 3.66 14.14 -0.97
CA SER A 68 3.20 12.84 -1.47
C SER A 68 2.25 12.12 -0.52
N GLU A 69 1.83 12.78 0.56
CA GLU A 69 0.96 12.22 1.61
C GLU A 69 1.52 10.95 2.28
N LEU A 70 2.85 10.87 2.45
CA LEU A 70 3.57 9.74 3.06
C LEU A 70 4.20 10.08 4.42
N THR A 71 3.53 10.93 5.21
CA THR A 71 4.07 11.36 6.52
C THR A 71 4.22 10.21 7.51
N TYR A 72 3.29 9.25 7.53
CA TYR A 72 3.36 8.06 8.38
C TYR A 72 3.59 6.85 7.48
N ALA A 73 4.78 6.25 7.59
CA ALA A 73 5.21 5.21 6.67
C ALA A 73 5.79 4.00 7.39
N ARG A 74 5.76 2.86 6.70
CA ARG A 74 6.43 1.62 7.08
C ARG A 74 7.21 1.10 5.89
N THR A 75 8.30 0.39 6.15
CA THR A 75 9.03 -0.30 5.08
C THR A 75 8.12 -1.31 4.40
N CYS A 76 8.17 -1.35 3.08
CA CYS A 76 7.37 -2.24 2.27
C CYS A 76 8.22 -2.81 1.13
N ARG A 77 8.30 -4.13 1.07
CA ARG A 77 8.92 -4.81 -0.06
C ARG A 77 7.89 -4.97 -1.16
N TRP A 78 8.02 -4.23 -2.25
CA TRP A 78 7.18 -4.34 -3.43
C TRP A 78 7.63 -5.46 -4.38
N THR A 79 6.72 -5.95 -5.23
CA THR A 79 7.08 -6.74 -6.41
C THR A 79 8.02 -5.94 -7.31
N ALA A 80 8.98 -6.61 -7.96
CA ALA A 80 10.00 -5.92 -8.77
C ALA A 80 9.42 -5.29 -10.06
N GLU A 81 8.35 -5.89 -10.59
CA GLU A 81 7.61 -5.42 -11.75
C GLU A 81 6.13 -5.24 -11.38
N PRO A 82 5.38 -4.42 -12.14
CA PRO A 82 3.93 -4.34 -12.03
C PRO A 82 3.28 -5.73 -12.11
N VAL A 83 2.24 -5.93 -11.30
CA VAL A 83 1.36 -7.08 -11.39
C VAL A 83 0.34 -6.81 -12.51
N PRO A 84 0.22 -7.68 -13.52
CA PRO A 84 -0.82 -7.55 -14.54
C PRO A 84 -2.20 -7.57 -13.91
N GLU A 85 -3.12 -6.75 -14.42
CA GLU A 85 -4.49 -6.62 -13.88
C GLU A 85 -5.20 -7.98 -13.74
N ALA A 86 -5.00 -8.89 -14.71
CA ALA A 86 -5.58 -10.24 -14.70
C ALA A 86 -5.13 -11.12 -13.52
N GLU A 87 -4.04 -10.76 -12.84
CA GLU A 87 -3.53 -11.46 -11.67
C GLU A 87 -3.88 -10.75 -10.36
N VAL A 88 -4.41 -9.52 -10.42
CA VAL A 88 -4.84 -8.78 -9.24
C VAL A 88 -6.13 -9.42 -8.70
N PRO A 89 -6.25 -9.65 -7.38
CA PRO A 89 -7.47 -10.14 -6.77
C PRO A 89 -8.71 -9.31 -7.21
N PRO A 90 -9.80 -9.93 -7.67
CA PRO A 90 -10.98 -9.19 -8.12
C PRO A 90 -11.56 -8.24 -7.06
N ALA A 91 -11.48 -8.61 -5.78
CA ALA A 91 -11.89 -7.74 -4.67
C ALA A 91 -11.03 -6.48 -4.53
N THR A 92 -9.73 -6.59 -4.82
CA THR A 92 -8.80 -5.46 -4.85
C THR A 92 -9.10 -4.54 -6.02
N LEU A 93 -9.35 -5.09 -7.21
CA LEU A 93 -9.77 -4.30 -8.39
C LEU A 93 -11.06 -3.53 -8.12
N ARG A 94 -12.08 -4.17 -7.55
CA ARG A 94 -13.32 -3.50 -7.11
C ARG A 94 -13.05 -2.39 -6.11
N THR A 95 -12.06 -2.57 -5.22
CA THR A 95 -11.68 -1.55 -4.24
C THR A 95 -11.04 -0.32 -4.88
N PHE A 96 -10.18 -0.50 -5.88
CA PHE A 96 -9.64 0.64 -6.64
C PHE A 96 -10.70 1.32 -7.51
N ALA A 97 -11.57 0.56 -8.17
CA ALA A 97 -12.63 1.09 -9.04
C ALA A 97 -13.60 2.05 -8.33
N ARG A 98 -13.81 1.88 -7.02
CA ARG A 98 -14.62 2.79 -6.18
C ARG A 98 -13.86 3.99 -5.61
N GLY A 99 -12.66 4.28 -6.11
CA GLY A 99 -11.79 5.34 -5.58
C GLY A 99 -11.14 4.96 -4.25
N GLY A 100 -10.66 3.72 -4.14
CA GLY A 100 -9.97 3.21 -2.96
C GLY A 100 -8.89 4.18 -2.48
N ARG A 101 -8.90 4.49 -1.18
CA ARG A 101 -7.97 5.44 -0.56
C ARG A 101 -6.80 4.73 0.11
N ASN A 102 -5.77 5.50 0.46
CA ASN A 102 -4.63 5.00 1.21
C ASN A 102 -5.07 4.21 2.46
N PHE A 103 -4.50 3.03 2.57
CA PHE A 103 -4.67 2.10 3.68
C PHE A 103 -6.14 1.66 3.93
N GLN A 104 -6.88 1.44 2.84
CA GLN A 104 -8.21 0.84 2.88
C GLN A 104 -8.17 -0.69 2.87
N GLN A 105 -8.86 -1.34 3.80
CA GLN A 105 -8.99 -2.79 3.83
C GLN A 105 -9.84 -3.29 2.66
N THR A 106 -9.36 -4.32 1.96
CA THR A 106 -10.17 -5.09 1.02
C THR A 106 -10.90 -6.17 1.80
N HIS A 107 -12.22 -6.02 1.93
CA HIS A 107 -13.07 -6.98 2.63
C HIS A 107 -13.50 -8.10 1.69
N ASP A 108 -12.72 -9.18 1.67
CA ASP A 108 -13.01 -10.44 0.97
C ASP A 108 -12.10 -11.53 1.56
N ASP A 109 -12.67 -12.64 2.04
CA ASP A 109 -11.90 -13.70 2.72
C ASP A 109 -10.86 -14.36 1.81
N SER A 110 -11.07 -14.31 0.48
CA SER A 110 -10.14 -14.89 -0.49
C SER A 110 -8.96 -14.00 -0.81
N VAL A 111 -9.02 -12.69 -0.51
CA VAL A 111 -7.99 -11.72 -0.94
C VAL A 111 -6.62 -12.03 -0.36
N GLY A 112 -6.57 -12.54 0.87
CA GLY A 112 -5.32 -12.92 1.54
C GLY A 112 -4.62 -14.06 0.82
N ALA A 113 -5.36 -15.14 0.52
CA ALA A 113 -4.83 -16.31 -0.17
C ALA A 113 -4.41 -15.99 -1.62
N GLN A 114 -5.20 -15.19 -2.33
CA GLN A 114 -4.89 -14.75 -3.69
C GLN A 114 -3.64 -13.85 -3.72
N SER A 115 -3.53 -12.90 -2.77
CA SER A 115 -2.34 -12.05 -2.66
C SER A 115 -1.09 -12.87 -2.33
N ALA A 116 -1.21 -13.87 -1.45
CA ALA A 116 -0.13 -14.79 -1.15
C ALA A 116 0.32 -15.59 -2.39
N ASP A 117 -0.62 -15.99 -3.25
CA ASP A 117 -0.30 -16.69 -4.49
C ASP A 117 0.46 -15.81 -5.49
N VAL A 118 -0.04 -14.59 -5.72
CA VAL A 118 0.67 -13.60 -6.54
C VAL A 118 2.07 -13.34 -5.97
N TRP A 119 2.19 -13.20 -4.64
CA TRP A 119 3.48 -13.00 -3.99
C TRP A 119 4.44 -14.17 -4.23
N ARG A 120 3.98 -15.42 -4.18
CA ARG A 120 4.85 -16.58 -4.47
C ARG A 120 5.38 -16.58 -5.91
N ARG A 121 4.58 -16.11 -6.86
CA ARG A 121 4.92 -16.11 -8.29
C ARG A 121 5.82 -14.92 -8.69
N ARG A 122 5.71 -13.78 -8.01
CA ARG A 122 6.31 -12.50 -8.43
C ARG A 122 7.15 -11.80 -7.35
N GLY A 123 6.98 -12.18 -6.10
CA GLY A 123 7.69 -11.59 -4.97
C GLY A 123 9.18 -11.92 -5.04
N ARG A 124 10.01 -10.94 -4.67
CA ARG A 124 11.44 -11.16 -4.43
C ARG A 124 11.70 -12.01 -3.19
#